data_AF-A0A7R7CMQ4-F1
#
_entry.id   AF-A0A7R7CMQ4-F1
#
_cell.length_a   1.000
_cell.length_b   1.000
_cell.length_c   1.000
_cell.angle_alpha   90.00
_cell.angle_beta   90.00
_cell.angle_gamma   90.00
#
_symmetry.space_group_name_H-M   'P 1'
#
loop_
_entity.id
_entity.type
_entity.pdbx_description
1 polymer ?
#
loop_
_entity_poly.entity_id
_entity_poly.type
_entity_poly.pdbx_seq_one_letter_code
_entity_poly.pdbx_strand_id
1 'polypeptide(L)'
;MRFLIRMGFWFSLVLLLLPFHSEGGSDGAPGVSPIEAVFAARDAVGDLAGICERKPDVCETGKSALQTIGVRARESARIAYELLDDRFAEPDPSLSTGGIPGGEIQPKPGVAFKENAMQRTRDVSAPIPSARP
;
A
#
# COMPACT_ATOMS: atom_id res chain seq x y z
N MET A 1 -1.87 -3.83 24.62
CA MET A 1 -2.47 -2.94 23.59
C MET A 1 -1.76 -1.60 23.40
N ARG A 2 -0.90 -1.12 24.32
CA ARG A 2 -0.19 0.18 24.20
C ARG A 2 0.85 0.28 23.07
N PHE A 3 1.31 -0.86 22.54
CA PHE A 3 2.32 -0.93 21.49
C PHE A 3 1.81 -0.43 20.12
N LEU A 4 0.62 -0.87 19.72
CA LEU A 4 0.03 -0.49 18.43
C LEU A 4 -0.30 1.00 18.36
N ILE A 5 -0.80 1.59 19.46
CA ILE A 5 -1.04 3.04 19.54
C ILE A 5 0.28 3.81 19.44
N ARG A 6 1.32 3.33 20.13
CA ARG A 6 2.63 3.98 20.08
C ARG A 6 3.22 3.91 18.67
N MET A 7 3.21 2.74 18.02
CA MET A 7 3.70 2.59 16.64
C MET A 7 2.86 3.35 15.62
N GLY A 8 1.53 3.31 15.72
CA GLY A 8 0.64 4.06 14.84
C GLY A 8 0.82 5.58 15.00
N PHE A 9 0.96 6.07 16.24
CA PHE A 9 1.26 7.46 16.52
C PHE A 9 2.64 7.86 15.98
N TRP A 10 3.68 7.07 16.26
CA TRP A 10 5.03 7.34 15.76
C TRP A 10 5.10 7.29 14.23
N PHE A 11 4.42 6.33 13.60
CA PHE A 11 4.36 6.22 12.15
C PHE A 11 3.60 7.39 11.53
N SER A 12 2.43 7.75 12.06
CA SER A 12 1.67 8.92 11.62
C SER A 12 2.46 10.21 11.78
N LEU A 13 3.15 10.40 12.92
CA LEU A 13 4.02 11.55 13.16
C LEU A 13 5.15 11.61 12.11
N VAL A 14 5.81 10.49 11.82
CA VAL A 14 6.86 10.40 10.81
C VAL A 14 6.30 10.68 9.40
N LEU A 15 5.17 10.09 9.06
CA LEU A 15 4.50 10.29 7.77
C LEU A 15 3.96 11.71 7.60
N LEU A 16 3.67 12.42 8.69
CA LEU A 16 3.26 13.82 8.67
C LEU A 16 4.48 14.75 8.68
N LEU A 17 5.62 14.31 9.19
CA LEU A 17 6.88 15.06 9.11
C LEU A 17 7.53 14.96 7.71
N LEU A 18 7.36 13.84 7.01
CA LEU A 18 7.80 13.65 5.63
C LEU A 18 7.27 14.69 4.61
N PRO A 19 5.97 15.02 4.55
CA PRO A 19 5.41 15.98 3.58
C PRO A 19 5.92 17.40 3.81
N PHE A 20 6.49 17.71 4.98
CA PHE A 20 7.04 19.04 5.28
C PHE A 20 8.56 19.17 5.07
N HIS A 21 9.25 18.10 4.64
CA HIS A 21 10.66 18.21 4.23
C HIS A 21 10.84 18.32 2.70
N SER A 22 9.76 18.59 1.98
CA SER A 22 9.79 19.01 0.59
C SER A 22 9.52 20.51 0.51
N GLU A 23 10.24 21.32 1.29
CA GLU A 23 10.26 22.75 1.03
C GLU A 23 11.01 22.97 -0.28
N GLY A 24 10.24 23.22 -1.35
CA GLY A 24 10.72 23.73 -2.63
C GLY A 24 11.27 25.15 -2.49
N GLY A 25 12.32 25.31 -1.70
CA GLY A 25 13.16 26.50 -1.64
C GLY A 25 14.50 26.21 -2.32
N SER A 26 14.92 27.15 -3.16
CA SER A 26 16.26 27.30 -3.76
C SER A 26 17.35 26.37 -3.21
N ASP A 27 18.00 25.64 -4.12
CA ASP A 27 19.24 24.89 -3.93
C ASP A 27 19.15 23.50 -3.26
N GLY A 28 18.79 22.50 -4.07
CA GLY A 28 19.57 21.25 -4.10
C GLY A 28 19.16 20.04 -3.24
N ALA A 29 17.96 19.98 -2.64
CA ALA A 29 17.51 18.77 -1.94
C ALA A 29 16.76 17.79 -2.89
N PRO A 30 17.23 16.54 -3.07
CA PRO A 30 16.53 15.54 -3.88
C PRO A 30 15.28 15.05 -3.12
N GLY A 31 14.10 15.47 -3.57
CA GLY A 31 12.84 14.86 -3.13
C GLY A 31 12.80 13.40 -3.56
N VAL A 32 12.53 12.49 -2.64
CA VAL A 32 12.42 11.06 -2.95
C VAL A 32 11.23 10.81 -3.86
N SER A 33 11.49 10.35 -5.09
CA SER A 33 10.43 10.00 -6.03
C SER A 33 9.67 8.78 -5.50
N PRO A 34 8.33 8.68 -5.66
CA PRO A 34 7.57 7.46 -5.34
C PRO A 34 8.17 6.20 -5.99
N ILE A 35 8.77 6.37 -7.16
CA ILE A 35 9.48 5.31 -7.89
C ILE A 35 10.75 4.89 -7.14
N GLU A 36 11.52 5.85 -6.65
CA GLU A 36 12.74 5.62 -5.86
C GLU A 36 12.44 4.97 -4.52
N ALA A 37 11.35 5.37 -3.84
CA ALA A 37 10.87 4.72 -2.63
C ALA A 37 10.50 3.24 -2.85
N VAL A 38 9.87 2.92 -4.00
CA VAL A 38 9.58 1.53 -4.37
C VAL A 38 10.86 0.75 -4.63
N PHE A 39 11.87 1.34 -5.29
CA PHE A 39 13.17 0.70 -5.49
C PHE A 39 13.89 0.45 -4.16
N ALA A 40 13.93 1.43 -3.25
CA ALA A 40 14.52 1.28 -1.92
C ALA A 40 13.82 0.19 -1.08
N ALA A 41 12.48 0.13 -1.14
CA ALA A 41 11.72 -0.92 -0.47
C ALA A 41 12.03 -2.31 -1.04
N ARG A 42 12.23 -2.43 -2.36
CA ARG A 42 12.66 -3.69 -3.00
C ARG A 42 14.07 -4.10 -2.57
N ASP A 43 14.95 -3.13 -2.39
CA ASP A 43 16.31 -3.38 -1.90
C ASP A 43 16.30 -3.96 -0.48
N ALA A 44 15.44 -3.41 0.40
CA ALA A 44 15.20 -3.99 1.72
C ALA A 44 14.59 -5.40 1.67
N VAL A 45 13.82 -5.73 0.62
CA VAL A 45 13.37 -7.12 0.37
C VAL A 45 14.54 -8.01 -0.10
N GLY A 46 15.50 -7.45 -0.83
CA GLY A 46 16.78 -8.10 -1.12
C GLY A 46 17.53 -8.50 0.16
N ASP A 47 17.55 -7.63 1.18
CA ASP A 47 18.18 -7.93 2.48
C ASP A 47 17.49 -9.09 3.23
N LEU A 48 16.18 -9.27 3.04
CA LEU A 48 15.46 -10.42 3.59
C LEU A 48 15.98 -11.74 3.03
N ALA A 49 16.50 -11.76 1.79
CA ALA A 49 17.11 -12.97 1.22
C ALA A 49 18.32 -13.43 2.06
N GLY A 50 19.14 -12.49 2.55
CA GLY A 50 20.24 -12.79 3.46
C GLY A 50 19.80 -13.26 4.85
N ILE A 51 18.59 -12.90 5.29
CA ILE A 51 17.97 -13.44 6.52
C ILE A 51 17.45 -14.85 6.27
N CYS A 52 16.84 -15.11 5.12
CA CYS A 52 16.35 -16.44 4.73
C CYS A 52 17.48 -17.47 4.64
N GLU A 53 18.66 -17.09 4.13
CA GLU A 53 19.85 -17.95 4.10
C GLU A 53 20.27 -18.40 5.51
N ARG A 54 20.17 -17.50 6.50
CA ARG A 54 20.56 -17.77 7.89
C ARG A 54 19.46 -18.47 8.71
N LYS A 55 18.20 -18.24 8.38
CA LYS A 55 17.04 -18.81 9.07
C LYS A 55 15.95 -19.16 8.04
N PRO A 56 15.92 -20.40 7.52
CA PRO A 56 14.93 -20.79 6.52
C PRO A 56 13.49 -20.83 7.05
N ASP A 57 13.31 -21.08 8.35
CA ASP A 57 12.00 -21.16 9.02
C ASP A 57 11.15 -19.87 8.91
N VAL A 58 11.80 -18.70 9.01
CA VAL A 58 11.11 -17.40 8.86
C VAL A 58 10.69 -17.15 7.41
N CYS A 59 11.42 -17.69 6.44
CA CYS A 59 11.10 -17.54 5.02
C CYS A 59 9.89 -18.40 4.64
N GLU A 60 9.83 -19.66 5.09
CA GLU A 60 8.70 -20.57 4.84
C GLU A 60 7.40 -20.08 5.51
N THR A 61 7.51 -19.65 6.78
CA THR A 61 6.38 -19.06 7.50
C THR A 61 5.93 -17.75 6.84
N GLY A 62 6.88 -16.89 6.47
CA GLY A 62 6.62 -15.61 5.81
C GLY A 62 5.96 -15.77 4.44
N LYS A 63 6.40 -16.75 3.63
CA LYS A 63 5.82 -17.06 2.31
C LYS A 63 4.34 -17.44 2.43
N SER A 64 4.00 -18.32 3.37
CA SER A 64 2.62 -18.73 3.59
C SER A 64 1.73 -17.57 4.05
N ALA A 65 2.25 -16.71 4.94
CA ALA A 65 1.55 -15.50 5.38
C ALA A 65 1.35 -14.51 4.22
N LEU A 66 2.40 -14.24 3.44
CA LEU A 66 2.38 -13.32 2.31
C LEU A 66 1.45 -13.78 1.19
N GLN A 67 1.34 -15.10 0.95
CA GLN A 67 0.42 -15.62 -0.07
C GLN A 67 -1.04 -15.29 0.29
N THR A 68 -1.42 -15.45 1.56
CA THR A 68 -2.77 -15.12 2.03
C THR A 68 -3.03 -13.60 1.97
N ILE A 69 -2.08 -12.80 2.44
CA ILE A 69 -2.19 -11.33 2.43
C ILE A 69 -2.23 -10.81 1.00
N GLY A 70 -1.40 -11.35 0.10
CA GLY A 70 -1.27 -10.91 -1.28
C GLY A 70 -2.55 -11.09 -2.10
N VAL A 71 -3.30 -12.19 -1.88
CA VAL A 71 -4.61 -12.38 -2.53
C VAL A 71 -5.59 -11.28 -2.11
N ARG A 72 -5.65 -10.94 -0.82
CA ARG A 72 -6.52 -9.86 -0.31
C ARG A 72 -6.05 -8.48 -0.76
N ALA A 73 -4.74 -8.26 -0.80
CA ALA A 73 -4.14 -6.99 -1.20
C ALA A 73 -4.44 -6.65 -2.68
N ARG A 74 -4.50 -7.66 -3.56
CA ARG A 74 -4.89 -7.47 -4.97
C ARG A 74 -6.35 -7.01 -5.09
N GLU A 75 -7.24 -7.61 -4.32
CA GLU A 75 -8.65 -7.21 -4.30
C GLU A 75 -8.81 -5.80 -3.73
N SER A 76 -8.09 -5.44 -2.67
CA SER A 76 -8.11 -4.07 -2.14
C SER A 76 -7.55 -3.05 -3.12
N ALA A 77 -6.49 -3.40 -3.86
CA ALA A 77 -5.93 -2.53 -4.88
C ALA A 77 -6.95 -2.30 -6.01
N ARG A 78 -7.64 -3.36 -6.45
CA ARG A 78 -8.70 -3.27 -7.46
C ARG A 78 -9.79 -2.29 -7.03
N ILE A 79 -10.34 -2.48 -5.83
CA ILE A 79 -11.42 -1.61 -5.32
C ILE A 79 -10.93 -0.17 -5.17
N ALA A 80 -9.70 0.04 -4.69
CA ALA A 80 -9.13 1.37 -4.58
C ALA A 80 -9.01 2.04 -5.96
N TYR A 81 -8.51 1.33 -6.98
CA TYR A 81 -8.40 1.87 -8.33
C TYR A 81 -9.76 2.17 -8.95
N GLU A 82 -10.76 1.30 -8.80
CA GLU A 82 -12.14 1.56 -9.26
C GLU A 82 -12.70 2.84 -8.59
N LEU A 83 -12.46 3.03 -7.29
CA LEU A 83 -12.88 4.23 -6.57
C LEU A 83 -12.15 5.50 -7.02
N LEU A 84 -10.87 5.40 -7.35
CA LEU A 84 -10.11 6.53 -7.88
C LEU A 84 -10.60 6.89 -9.28
N ASP A 85 -10.78 5.89 -10.15
CA ASP A 85 -11.28 6.09 -11.51
C ASP A 85 -12.64 6.78 -11.53
N ASP A 86 -13.60 6.30 -10.71
CA ASP A 86 -14.92 6.93 -10.56
C ASP A 86 -14.87 8.40 -10.09
N ARG A 87 -13.83 8.80 -9.36
CA ARG A 87 -13.68 10.16 -8.79
C ARG A 87 -12.84 11.10 -9.65
N PHE A 88 -11.99 10.55 -10.51
CA PHE A 88 -11.14 11.31 -11.44
C PHE A 88 -11.65 11.26 -12.89
N ALA A 89 -12.70 10.48 -13.19
CA ALA A 89 -13.37 10.45 -14.49
C ALA A 89 -14.16 11.72 -14.82
N GLU A 90 -14.42 12.61 -13.85
CA GLU A 90 -14.84 13.98 -14.11
C GLU A 90 -13.57 14.86 -14.26
N PRO A 91 -13.25 15.35 -15.48
CA PRO A 91 -12.08 16.18 -15.68
C PRO A 91 -12.34 17.56 -15.08
N ASP A 92 -11.97 17.72 -13.82
CA ASP A 92 -11.90 19.03 -13.17
C ASP A 92 -10.57 19.69 -13.59
N PRO A 93 -10.57 20.73 -14.45
CA PRO A 93 -9.35 21.34 -14.98
C PRO A 93 -8.51 22.07 -13.91
N SER A 94 -8.97 22.07 -12.65
CA SER A 94 -8.34 22.73 -11.51
C SER A 94 -7.53 21.78 -10.61
N LEU A 95 -7.66 20.46 -10.78
CA LEU A 95 -6.93 19.46 -9.99
C LEU A 95 -5.72 18.93 -10.77
N SER A 96 -4.66 19.75 -10.82
CA SER A 96 -3.35 19.29 -11.30
C SER A 96 -2.72 18.36 -10.26
N THR A 97 -3.14 17.10 -10.27
CA THR A 97 -2.34 16.02 -9.69
C THR A 97 -1.14 15.85 -10.62
N GLY A 98 0.08 15.93 -10.09
CA GLY A 98 1.35 15.85 -10.85
C GLY A 98 1.60 14.48 -11.48
N GLY A 99 0.69 14.02 -12.33
CA GLY A 99 0.80 12.85 -13.19
C GLY A 99 1.32 13.24 -14.56
N ILE A 100 2.13 12.35 -15.14
CA ILE A 100 2.76 12.45 -16.46
C ILE A 100 1.71 12.86 -17.53
N PRO A 101 2.03 13.75 -18.50
CA PRO A 101 1.10 14.12 -19.57
C PRO A 101 0.58 12.87 -20.28
N GLY A 102 -0.74 12.79 -20.38
CA GLY A 102 -1.50 11.60 -20.79
C GLY A 102 -1.02 10.98 -22.09
N GLY A 103 -0.40 9.81 -21.95
CA GLY A 103 -0.37 8.78 -22.98
C GLY A 103 -1.42 7.73 -22.61
N GLU A 104 -2.49 7.68 -23.40
CA GLU A 104 -3.63 6.77 -23.29
C GLU A 104 -3.23 5.32 -22.96
N ILE A 105 -3.71 4.82 -21.81
CA ILE A 105 -3.83 3.39 -21.54
C ILE A 105 -5.27 3.17 -21.15
N GLN A 106 -6.07 2.68 -22.09
CA GLN A 106 -7.43 2.20 -21.87
C GLN A 106 -7.41 0.77 -21.30
N PRO A 107 -7.97 0.50 -20.11
CA PRO A 107 -8.44 -0.83 -19.75
C PRO A 107 -9.97 -0.88 -19.62
N LYS A 108 -10.51 -1.94 -20.23
CA LYS A 108 -11.92 -2.32 -20.42
C LYS A 108 -12.92 -2.04 -19.28
N PRO A 109 -14.21 -1.83 -19.64
CA PRO A 109 -15.27 -1.60 -18.68
C PRO A 109 -15.73 -2.89 -18.01
N GLY A 110 -16.01 -2.78 -16.71
CA GLY A 110 -17.08 -3.54 -16.07
C GLY A 110 -16.61 -4.55 -15.03
N VAL A 111 -16.64 -4.14 -13.76
CA VAL A 111 -17.23 -4.94 -12.68
C VAL A 111 -18.03 -4.01 -11.78
N ALA A 112 -19.35 -4.09 -11.86
CA ALA A 112 -20.26 -3.31 -11.03
C ALA A 112 -20.18 -3.81 -9.57
N PHE A 113 -19.63 -2.98 -8.67
CA PHE A 113 -19.65 -3.19 -7.23
C PHE A 113 -21.07 -2.93 -6.69
N LYS A 114 -21.77 -3.99 -6.27
CA LYS A 114 -23.00 -3.83 -5.49
C LYS A 114 -22.63 -3.48 -4.05
N GLU A 115 -23.13 -2.33 -3.58
CA GLU A 115 -22.96 -1.73 -2.22
C GLU A 115 -23.19 -2.69 -1.03
N ASN A 116 -23.75 -3.88 -1.25
CA ASN A 116 -24.10 -4.84 -0.21
C ASN A 116 -22.89 -5.60 0.40
N ALA A 117 -21.67 -5.47 -0.14
CA ALA A 117 -20.49 -6.19 0.35
C ALA A 117 -19.79 -5.51 1.55
N MET A 118 -19.99 -4.20 1.75
CA MET A 118 -19.38 -3.44 2.85
C MET A 118 -19.97 -3.82 4.23
N GLN A 119 -21.18 -4.37 4.28
CA GLN A 119 -21.79 -4.83 5.53
C GLN A 119 -21.16 -6.15 6.03
N ARG A 120 -20.67 -7.01 5.12
CA ARG A 120 -20.22 -8.37 5.44
C ARG A 120 -18.79 -8.44 5.99
N THR A 121 -18.00 -7.38 5.82
CA THR A 121 -16.66 -7.29 6.40
C THR A 121 -16.66 -6.92 7.89
N ARG A 122 -17.79 -6.46 8.44
CA ARG A 122 -17.97 -6.28 9.89
C ARG A 122 -18.16 -7.60 10.66
N ASP A 123 -18.51 -8.69 9.99
CA ASP A 123 -18.66 -10.02 10.61
C ASP A 123 -17.39 -10.89 10.58
N VAL A 124 -16.30 -10.45 9.92
CA VAL A 124 -15.00 -11.15 9.98
C VAL A 124 -14.23 -10.73 11.22
N SER A 125 -14.89 -10.83 12.38
CA SER A 125 -14.25 -11.00 13.67
C SER A 125 -14.25 -12.50 13.99
N ALA A 126 -13.59 -13.28 13.12
CA ALA A 126 -13.28 -14.67 13.44
C ALA A 126 -11.90 -14.71 14.12
N PRO A 127 -11.77 -15.33 15.31
CA PRO A 127 -10.48 -15.50 15.94
C PRO A 127 -9.55 -16.30 15.04
N ILE A 128 -8.29 -15.87 14.94
CA ILE A 128 -7.21 -16.64 14.32
C ILE A 128 -7.14 -17.98 15.06
N PRO A 129 -7.36 -19.14 14.41
CA PRO A 129 -7.12 -20.41 15.05
C PRO A 129 -5.63 -20.55 15.30
N SER A 130 -5.26 -20.57 16.58
CA SER A 130 -3.93 -20.96 17.05
C SER A 130 -3.69 -22.42 16.67
N ALA A 131 -3.08 -22.68 15.52
CA ALA A 131 -2.55 -24.00 15.20
C ALA A 131 -1.26 -24.22 16.00
N ARG A 132 -1.32 -25.20 16.92
CA ARG A 132 -0.20 -25.89 17.56
C ARG A 132 -0.17 -27.32 16.95
N PRO A 133 0.99 -27.95 16.76
CA PRO A 133 1.70 -28.64 17.84
C PRO A 133 3.13 -28.15 18.06
#